data_AF-A0A2D9EB20-F1
#
_entry.id   AF-A0A2D9EB20-F1
#
_cell.length_a   1.000
_cell.length_b   1.000
_cell.length_c   1.000
_cell.angle_alpha   90.00
_cell.angle_beta   90.00
_cell.angle_gamma   90.00
#
_symmetry.space_group_name_H-M   'P 1'
#
loop_
_entity.id
_entity.type
_entity.pdbx_description
1 polymer ?
#
loop_
_entity_poly.entity_id
_entity_poly.type
_entity_poly.pdbx_seq_one_letter_code
_entity_poly.pdbx_strand_id
1 'polypeptide(L)'
;MRWTNYFLHPADNRYYVFTFREEEHADRFELSLKKDGVPYERSDKEFGVPRTHFNEALRHNHLLHAENRKPFIENKGLRYTMLIVTAAMVLLAVVGALTSKAHAQQIASNYGWELAIQGRVNAPFAEAGVDGDSFTESGLSCTWTPLIGQSFGVRINHRLQESWTLGTGIEWIRRNYQIEIAYWNDTLGINTLDTIPLLRAACYRIPIMAETRVEIGNGFFVTAGGGIGLEFSPSDAFVNGYTNEPLGSEQPSRDYEAYLGRTRWGSLPIMAEVGIEKAPKVDKPGYYLGVFFSRSVGSAYWVDNVWDGGGARVRGTTEIASTLAGVELRLLLK
;
A
#
# COMPACT_ATOMS: atom_id res chain seq x y z
N MET A 1 -3.69 -18.23 -18.70
CA MET A 1 -5.02 -17.63 -18.38
C MET A 1 -4.80 -16.13 -18.24
N ARG A 2 -5.48 -15.30 -19.04
CA ARG A 2 -5.29 -13.83 -19.02
C ARG A 2 -6.12 -13.22 -17.89
N TRP A 3 -5.53 -12.30 -17.11
CA TRP A 3 -6.16 -11.71 -15.92
C TRP A 3 -7.08 -10.53 -16.27
N THR A 4 -6.72 -9.77 -17.31
CA THR A 4 -7.56 -8.74 -17.92
C THR A 4 -8.30 -9.30 -19.13
N ASN A 5 -9.43 -8.68 -19.44
CA ASN A 5 -10.21 -9.01 -20.63
C ASN A 5 -9.75 -8.25 -21.88
N TYR A 6 -8.55 -7.65 -21.87
CA TYR A 6 -7.99 -6.97 -23.03
C TYR A 6 -6.48 -7.19 -23.16
N PHE A 7 -5.96 -7.12 -24.39
CA PHE A 7 -4.55 -7.32 -24.74
C PHE A 7 -4.19 -6.62 -26.06
N LEU A 8 -2.91 -6.45 -26.35
CA LEU A 8 -2.45 -5.88 -27.64
C LEU A 8 -2.67 -6.90 -28.77
N HIS A 9 -3.15 -6.46 -29.93
CA HIS A 9 -3.40 -7.37 -31.05
C HIS A 9 -2.08 -8.02 -31.53
N PRO A 10 -1.99 -9.36 -31.61
CA PRO A 10 -0.73 -10.09 -31.77
C PRO A 10 -0.03 -9.87 -33.12
N ALA A 11 -0.77 -9.42 -34.14
CA ALA A 11 -0.24 -9.12 -35.47
C ALA A 11 -0.26 -7.63 -35.83
N ASP A 12 -0.90 -6.77 -35.03
CA ASP A 12 -1.00 -5.32 -35.32
C ASP A 12 -1.01 -4.50 -34.03
N ASN A 13 0.16 -3.98 -33.67
CA ASN A 13 0.37 -3.23 -32.42
C ASN A 13 -0.37 -1.87 -32.37
N ARG A 14 -1.12 -1.50 -33.42
CA ARG A 14 -1.98 -0.31 -33.43
C ARG A 14 -3.31 -0.53 -32.72
N TYR A 15 -3.69 -1.77 -32.42
CA TYR A 15 -4.98 -2.12 -31.85
C TYR A 15 -4.87 -2.85 -30.51
N TYR A 16 -5.84 -2.59 -29.65
CA TYR A 16 -6.12 -3.37 -28.45
C TYR A 16 -7.36 -4.22 -28.67
N VAL A 17 -7.31 -5.49 -28.28
CA VAL A 17 -8.43 -6.42 -28.39
C VAL A 17 -9.08 -6.58 -27.01
N PHE A 18 -10.37 -6.30 -26.89
CA PHE A 18 -11.20 -6.60 -25.72
C PHE A 18 -12.01 -7.86 -26.00
N THR A 19 -12.01 -8.82 -25.07
CA THR A 19 -12.66 -10.13 -25.22
C THR A 19 -13.66 -10.37 -24.11
N PHE A 20 -14.89 -10.78 -24.45
CA PHE A 20 -15.94 -11.05 -23.47
C PHE A 20 -16.33 -12.53 -23.50
N ARG A 21 -16.69 -13.09 -22.33
CA ARG A 21 -17.17 -14.47 -22.23
C ARG A 21 -18.65 -14.61 -22.58
N GLU A 22 -19.43 -13.63 -22.13
CA GLU A 22 -20.88 -13.59 -22.27
C GLU A 22 -21.27 -12.62 -23.39
N GLU A 23 -22.24 -13.02 -24.20
CA GLU A 23 -22.72 -12.25 -25.36
C GLU A 23 -23.40 -10.95 -24.93
N GLU A 24 -24.14 -10.98 -23.82
CA GLU A 24 -24.78 -9.80 -23.22
C GLU A 24 -23.75 -8.71 -22.87
N HIS A 25 -22.57 -9.09 -22.36
CA HIS A 25 -21.49 -8.17 -22.07
C HIS A 25 -20.87 -7.57 -23.35
N ALA A 26 -20.70 -8.40 -24.39
CA ALA A 26 -20.19 -7.94 -25.67
C ALA A 26 -21.13 -6.92 -26.32
N ASP A 27 -22.44 -7.18 -26.32
CA ASP A 27 -23.43 -6.29 -26.94
C ASP A 27 -23.56 -4.96 -26.19
N ARG A 28 -23.53 -5.00 -24.85
CA ARG A 28 -23.54 -3.78 -24.02
C ARG A 28 -22.29 -2.94 -24.19
N PHE A 29 -21.13 -3.59 -24.35
CA PHE A 29 -19.88 -2.90 -24.64
C PHE A 29 -19.93 -2.24 -26.01
N GLU A 30 -20.41 -2.95 -27.04
CA GLU A 30 -20.60 -2.38 -28.38
C GLU A 30 -21.52 -1.15 -28.36
N LEU A 31 -22.64 -1.22 -27.66
CA LEU A 31 -23.61 -0.13 -27.56
C LEU A 31 -22.98 1.11 -26.90
N SER A 32 -22.12 0.89 -25.90
CA SER A 32 -21.37 1.96 -25.23
C SER A 32 -20.34 2.62 -26.15
N LEU A 33 -19.61 1.83 -26.96
CA LEU A 33 -18.66 2.36 -27.94
C LEU A 33 -19.37 3.14 -29.05
N LYS A 34 -20.51 2.64 -29.58
CA LYS A 34 -21.32 3.34 -30.58
C LYS A 34 -21.83 4.68 -30.06
N LYS A 35 -22.29 4.73 -28.80
CA LYS A 35 -22.85 5.92 -28.19
C LYS A 35 -21.83 7.06 -28.09
N ASP A 36 -20.59 6.72 -27.74
CA ASP A 36 -19.52 7.70 -27.54
C ASP A 36 -18.66 7.90 -28.80
N GLY A 37 -19.03 7.29 -29.93
CA GLY A 37 -18.36 7.47 -31.23
C GLY A 37 -16.95 6.87 -31.29
N VAL A 38 -16.65 5.89 -30.43
CA VAL A 38 -15.34 5.25 -30.38
C VAL A 38 -15.21 4.28 -31.57
N PRO A 39 -14.19 4.40 -32.44
CA PRO A 39 -13.98 3.49 -33.55
C PRO A 39 -13.58 2.09 -33.04
N TYR A 40 -14.20 1.04 -33.58
CA TYR A 40 -13.89 -0.35 -33.24
C TYR A 40 -14.14 -1.30 -34.40
N GLU A 41 -13.51 -2.47 -34.35
CA GLU A 41 -13.73 -3.62 -35.22
C GLU A 41 -14.29 -4.76 -34.36
N ARG A 42 -15.42 -5.37 -34.76
CA ARG A 42 -16.05 -6.48 -34.02
C ARG A 42 -15.81 -7.80 -34.74
N SER A 43 -15.37 -8.82 -34.00
CA SER A 43 -15.32 -10.21 -34.42
C SER A 43 -15.90 -11.08 -33.31
N ASP A 44 -17.15 -11.53 -33.48
CA ASP A 44 -17.90 -12.29 -32.47
C ASP A 44 -17.99 -11.57 -31.10
N LYS A 45 -17.28 -12.07 -30.08
CA LYS A 45 -17.19 -11.51 -28.72
C LYS A 45 -15.89 -10.71 -28.49
N GLU A 46 -15.18 -10.38 -29.56
CA GLU A 46 -13.92 -9.64 -29.53
C GLU A 46 -14.07 -8.26 -30.22
N PHE A 47 -13.42 -7.25 -29.63
CA PHE A 47 -13.46 -5.87 -30.11
C PHE A 47 -12.04 -5.31 -30.25
N GLY A 48 -11.62 -5.05 -31.48
CA GLY A 48 -10.38 -4.35 -31.80
C GLY A 48 -10.59 -2.83 -31.75
N VAL A 49 -9.92 -2.15 -30.83
CA VAL A 49 -9.99 -0.69 -30.67
C VAL A 49 -8.62 -0.07 -30.99
N PRO A 50 -8.55 0.99 -31.82
CA PRO A 50 -7.30 1.69 -32.08
C PRO A 50 -6.67 2.22 -30.79
N ARG A 51 -5.35 2.17 -30.70
CA ARG A 51 -4.58 2.59 -29.52
C ARG A 51 -4.86 4.04 -29.09
N THR A 52 -5.22 4.91 -30.02
CA THR A 52 -5.61 6.31 -29.74
C THR A 52 -6.85 6.42 -28.86
N HIS A 53 -7.78 5.46 -28.95
CA HIS A 53 -9.04 5.43 -28.19
C HIS A 53 -9.05 4.38 -27.08
N PHE A 54 -7.89 3.81 -26.75
CA PHE A 54 -7.77 2.76 -25.74
C PHE A 54 -8.33 3.19 -24.38
N ASN A 55 -8.03 4.41 -23.92
CA ASN A 55 -8.50 4.91 -22.62
C ASN A 55 -10.02 5.06 -22.56
N GLU A 56 -10.65 5.44 -23.68
CA GLU A 56 -12.11 5.59 -23.79
C GLU A 56 -12.77 4.21 -23.73
N ALA A 57 -12.28 3.25 -24.51
CA ALA A 57 -12.76 1.87 -24.47
C ALA A 57 -12.52 1.21 -23.11
N LEU A 58 -11.37 1.45 -22.46
CA LEU A 58 -11.07 0.96 -21.12
C LEU A 58 -12.04 1.52 -20.07
N ARG A 59 -12.40 2.80 -20.18
CA ARG A 59 -13.41 3.42 -19.31
C ARG A 59 -14.77 2.72 -19.46
N HIS A 60 -15.22 2.48 -20.70
CA HIS A 60 -16.47 1.75 -20.95
C HIS A 60 -16.42 0.31 -20.41
N ASN A 61 -15.28 -0.35 -20.54
CA ASN A 61 -15.07 -1.69 -20.03
C ASN A 61 -15.17 -1.74 -18.49
N HIS A 62 -14.60 -0.74 -17.79
CA HIS A 62 -14.73 -0.63 -16.33
C HIS A 62 -16.16 -0.33 -15.89
N LEU A 63 -16.88 0.54 -16.61
CA LEU A 63 -18.28 0.86 -16.31
C LEU A 63 -19.19 -0.35 -16.48
N LEU A 64 -19.02 -1.12 -17.55
CA LEU A 64 -19.73 -2.37 -17.77
C LEU A 64 -19.54 -3.36 -16.60
N HIS A 65 -18.28 -3.53 -16.17
CA HIS A 65 -17.99 -4.36 -15.00
C HIS A 65 -18.46 -3.76 -13.67
N ALA A 66 -18.65 -2.44 -13.57
CA ALA A 66 -19.19 -1.81 -12.37
C ALA A 66 -20.71 -2.01 -12.27
N GLU A 67 -21.44 -1.92 -13.38
CA GLU A 67 -22.90 -2.13 -13.44
C GLU A 67 -23.28 -3.57 -13.06
N ASN A 68 -22.48 -4.56 -13.49
CA ASN A 68 -22.79 -5.97 -13.30
C ASN A 68 -22.17 -6.58 -12.04
N ARG A 69 -21.53 -5.77 -11.19
CA ARG A 69 -21.00 -6.25 -9.91
C ARG A 69 -22.13 -6.62 -8.96
N LYS A 70 -22.13 -7.87 -8.53
CA LYS A 70 -22.94 -8.27 -7.38
C LYS A 70 -22.47 -7.50 -6.13
N PRO A 71 -23.38 -7.05 -5.27
CA PRO A 71 -23.00 -6.44 -4.00
C PRO A 71 -22.18 -7.44 -3.18
N PHE A 72 -21.19 -6.94 -2.44
CA PHE A 72 -20.28 -7.75 -1.60
C PHE A 72 -21.02 -8.66 -0.61
N ILE A 73 -22.25 -8.28 -0.22
CA ILE A 73 -23.16 -9.06 0.61
C ILE A 73 -24.46 -9.26 -0.20
N GLU A 74 -24.69 -10.48 -0.68
CA GLU A 74 -25.84 -10.85 -1.51
C GLU A 74 -27.17 -10.78 -0.72
N ASN A 75 -27.12 -11.08 0.58
CA ASN A 75 -28.27 -10.99 1.47
C ASN A 75 -28.64 -9.53 1.79
N LYS A 76 -29.83 -9.11 1.32
CA LYS A 76 -30.35 -7.75 1.53
C LYS A 76 -30.46 -7.39 3.02
N GLY A 77 -30.94 -8.31 3.85
CA GLY A 77 -31.11 -8.09 5.29
C GLY A 77 -29.79 -7.86 6.01
N LEU A 78 -28.83 -8.77 5.83
CA LEU A 78 -27.52 -8.69 6.48
C LEU A 78 -26.76 -7.41 6.08
N ARG A 79 -26.87 -7.00 4.81
CA ARG A 79 -26.29 -5.75 4.31
C ARG A 79 -26.85 -4.53 5.02
N TYR A 80 -28.17 -4.41 5.14
CA TYR A 80 -28.78 -3.27 5.84
C TYR A 80 -28.52 -3.32 7.35
N THR A 81 -28.52 -4.50 7.97
CA THR A 81 -28.18 -4.66 9.39
C THR A 81 -26.77 -4.15 9.68
N MET A 82 -25.78 -4.55 8.88
CA MET A 82 -24.40 -4.07 9.03
C MET A 82 -24.30 -2.55 8.87
N LEU A 83 -25.00 -1.99 7.87
CA LEU A 83 -24.99 -0.56 7.58
C LEU A 83 -25.63 0.25 8.71
N ILE A 84 -26.77 -0.23 9.25
CA ILE A 84 -27.46 0.37 10.38
C ILE A 84 -26.60 0.31 11.65
N VAL A 85 -25.99 -0.84 11.96
CA VAL A 85 -25.10 -0.99 13.12
C VAL A 85 -23.90 -0.05 13.01
N THR A 86 -23.28 0.03 11.83
CA THR A 86 -22.13 0.92 11.59
C THR A 86 -22.54 2.38 11.71
N ALA A 87 -23.67 2.78 11.11
CA ALA A 87 -24.20 4.13 11.20
C ALA A 87 -24.56 4.50 12.64
N ALA A 88 -25.16 3.58 13.41
CA ALA A 88 -25.47 3.77 14.81
C ALA A 88 -24.19 3.95 15.65
N MET A 89 -23.16 3.15 15.43
CA MET A 89 -21.87 3.29 16.11
C MET A 89 -21.18 4.62 15.78
N VAL A 90 -21.22 5.06 14.53
CA VAL A 90 -20.68 6.36 14.10
C VAL A 90 -21.47 7.51 14.72
N LEU A 91 -22.81 7.44 14.71
CA LEU A 91 -23.66 8.45 15.35
C LEU A 91 -23.41 8.50 16.86
N LEU A 92 -23.27 7.34 17.52
CA LEU A 92 -22.98 7.27 18.94
C LEU A 92 -21.59 7.83 19.26
N ALA A 93 -20.58 7.59 18.40
CA ALA A 93 -19.26 8.20 18.51
C ALA A 93 -19.30 9.73 18.32
N VAL A 94 -20.06 10.22 17.34
CA VAL A 94 -20.23 11.67 17.07
C VAL A 94 -21.00 12.34 18.21
N VAL A 95 -22.11 11.75 18.65
CA VAL A 95 -22.86 12.23 19.82
C VAL A 95 -21.95 12.21 21.03
N GLY A 96 -21.22 11.13 21.30
CA GLY A 96 -20.24 11.04 22.38
C GLY A 96 -19.16 12.12 22.31
N ALA A 97 -18.66 12.44 21.12
CA ALA A 97 -17.66 13.48 20.91
C ALA A 97 -18.22 14.92 21.05
N LEU A 98 -19.50 15.14 20.72
CA LEU A 98 -20.15 16.45 20.79
C LEU A 98 -20.85 16.72 22.12
N THR A 99 -21.19 15.66 22.87
CA THR A 99 -21.93 15.75 24.14
C THR A 99 -21.04 15.60 25.36
N SER A 100 -19.73 15.39 25.20
CA SER A 100 -18.86 15.01 26.31
C SER A 100 -18.60 16.14 27.31
N LYS A 101 -19.52 16.24 28.29
CA LYS A 101 -19.21 15.99 29.71
C LYS A 101 -19.21 14.47 29.97
N ALA A 102 -18.53 13.71 29.13
CA ALA A 102 -18.34 12.27 29.33
C ALA A 102 -17.28 12.11 30.41
N HIS A 103 -17.52 11.27 31.42
CA HIS A 103 -16.55 11.02 32.50
C HIS A 103 -15.19 10.47 32.02
N ALA A 104 -15.07 10.04 30.75
CA ALA A 104 -13.78 9.72 30.14
C ALA A 104 -12.92 10.97 29.82
N GLN A 105 -13.52 12.16 29.68
CA GLN A 105 -12.82 13.45 29.51
C GLN A 105 -12.81 14.30 30.80
N GLN A 106 -13.58 13.92 31.82
CA GLN A 106 -13.48 14.54 33.15
C GLN A 106 -12.47 13.78 34.02
N ILE A 107 -11.19 13.99 33.77
CA ILE A 107 -10.20 13.84 34.83
C ILE A 107 -9.41 15.14 34.85
N ALA A 108 -9.82 16.03 35.76
CA ALA A 108 -9.03 17.17 36.22
C ALA A 108 -7.80 16.67 37.02
N SER A 109 -7.03 15.76 36.44
CA SER A 109 -5.76 15.27 36.95
C SER A 109 -4.71 15.38 35.84
N ASN A 110 -3.44 15.33 36.24
CA ASN A 110 -2.33 15.27 35.29
C ASN A 110 -2.28 13.95 34.48
N TYR A 111 -3.22 13.04 34.74
CA TYR A 111 -3.41 11.74 34.11
C TYR A 111 -4.76 11.72 33.38
N GLY A 112 -4.75 11.31 32.12
CA GLY A 112 -5.91 11.42 31.25
C GLY A 112 -5.64 10.98 29.82
N TRP A 113 -6.65 11.16 28.97
CA TRP A 113 -6.55 10.88 27.55
C TRP A 113 -5.91 12.05 26.81
N GLU A 114 -5.01 11.74 25.88
CA GLU A 114 -4.35 12.69 25.00
C GLU A 114 -4.49 12.18 23.56
N LEU A 115 -4.70 13.08 22.61
CA LEU A 115 -4.73 12.76 21.19
C LEU A 115 -3.40 13.17 20.55
N ALA A 116 -2.77 12.27 19.82
CA ALA A 116 -1.55 12.54 19.08
C ALA A 116 -1.81 12.43 17.57
N ILE A 117 -1.55 13.49 16.82
CA ILE A 117 -1.51 13.45 15.35
C ILE A 117 -0.06 13.21 14.96
N GLN A 118 0.22 12.13 14.23
CA GLN A 118 1.58 11.74 13.86
C GLN A 118 1.84 11.90 12.36
N GLY A 119 3.02 12.41 12.04
CA GLY A 119 3.63 12.34 10.71
C GLY A 119 5.00 11.69 10.80
N ARG A 120 5.30 10.80 9.86
CA ARG A 120 6.61 10.13 9.77
C ARG A 120 7.19 10.24 8.37
N VAL A 121 8.51 10.40 8.33
CA VAL A 121 9.32 10.17 7.14
C VAL A 121 10.00 8.83 7.34
N ASN A 122 9.69 7.87 6.48
CA ASN A 122 10.30 6.55 6.49
C ASN A 122 11.54 6.63 5.61
N ALA A 123 12.73 6.38 6.15
CA ALA A 123 13.98 6.51 5.42
C ALA A 123 14.77 5.19 5.42
N PRO A 124 15.41 4.83 4.29
CA PRO A 124 16.19 3.61 4.17
C PRO A 124 17.56 3.80 4.83
N PHE A 125 17.64 3.44 6.11
CA PHE A 125 18.89 3.39 6.86
C PHE A 125 19.32 1.92 7.02
N ALA A 126 20.41 1.56 6.37
CA ALA A 126 20.97 0.21 6.41
C ALA A 126 21.29 -0.25 7.83
N GLU A 127 21.82 0.66 8.66
CA GLU A 127 22.18 0.39 10.05
C GLU A 127 20.97 0.07 10.93
N ALA A 128 19.77 0.48 10.51
CA ALA A 128 18.51 0.13 11.15
C ALA A 128 17.85 -1.12 10.53
N GLY A 129 18.54 -1.83 9.63
CA GLY A 129 18.04 -3.00 8.91
C GLY A 129 16.98 -2.68 7.85
N VAL A 130 16.91 -1.43 7.38
CA VAL A 130 16.07 -1.02 6.25
C VAL A 130 16.90 -1.11 4.97
N ASP A 131 17.37 -2.32 4.68
CA ASP A 131 18.24 -2.65 3.55
C ASP A 131 17.45 -3.13 2.34
N GLY A 132 18.15 -3.20 1.20
CA GLY A 132 17.62 -3.88 0.02
C GLY A 132 17.65 -5.40 0.17
N ASP A 133 16.58 -6.05 -0.27
CA ASP A 133 16.50 -7.52 -0.32
C ASP A 133 16.84 -8.01 -1.73
N SER A 134 17.84 -8.89 -1.85
CA SER A 134 18.24 -9.48 -3.13
C SER A 134 18.01 -10.99 -3.15
N PHE A 135 17.54 -11.52 -4.27
CA PHE A 135 17.36 -12.96 -4.47
C PHE A 135 17.68 -13.35 -5.91
N THR A 136 18.01 -14.63 -6.13
CA THR A 136 18.31 -15.16 -7.46
C THR A 136 17.61 -16.51 -7.66
N GLU A 137 16.85 -16.63 -8.73
CA GLU A 137 16.12 -17.84 -9.09
C GLU A 137 16.12 -18.02 -10.61
N SER A 138 16.50 -19.20 -11.09
CA SER A 138 16.46 -19.54 -12.53
C SER A 138 17.16 -18.54 -13.46
N GLY A 139 18.29 -17.97 -13.04
CA GLY A 139 19.05 -16.95 -13.79
C GLY A 139 18.49 -15.53 -13.69
N LEU A 140 17.36 -15.34 -13.00
CA LEU A 140 16.78 -14.04 -12.68
C LEU A 140 17.27 -13.60 -11.29
N SER A 141 18.05 -12.52 -11.23
CA SER A 141 18.47 -11.86 -10.00
C SER A 141 17.66 -10.58 -9.81
N CYS A 142 17.07 -10.40 -8.64
CA CYS A 142 16.23 -9.24 -8.35
C CYS A 142 16.67 -8.59 -7.04
N THR A 143 16.75 -7.27 -7.03
CA THR A 143 17.10 -6.47 -5.85
C THR A 143 16.02 -5.43 -5.57
N TRP A 144 15.37 -5.53 -4.42
CA TRP A 144 14.34 -4.62 -3.95
C TRP A 144 14.93 -3.61 -2.97
N THR A 145 15.18 -2.40 -3.43
CA THR A 145 15.76 -1.33 -2.60
C THR A 145 14.66 -0.44 -2.03
N PRO A 146 14.51 -0.34 -0.69
CA PRO A 146 13.55 0.58 -0.08
C PRO A 146 13.93 2.04 -0.38
N LEU A 147 12.94 2.85 -0.74
CA LEU A 147 13.06 4.28 -0.96
C LEU A 147 12.35 5.05 0.16
N ILE A 148 12.59 6.36 0.21
CA ILE A 148 11.91 7.25 1.16
C ILE A 148 10.39 7.11 1.02
N GLY A 149 9.73 6.84 2.14
CA GLY A 149 8.29 6.74 2.28
C GLY A 149 7.74 7.72 3.32
N GLN A 150 6.44 7.65 3.56
CA GLN A 150 5.79 8.52 4.55
C GLN A 150 4.69 7.77 5.28
N SER A 151 4.41 8.17 6.50
CA SER A 151 3.29 7.67 7.27
C SER A 151 2.54 8.82 7.94
N PHE A 152 1.23 8.66 8.10
CA PHE A 152 0.38 9.61 8.77
C PHE A 152 -0.64 8.87 9.62
N GLY A 153 -0.92 9.36 10.82
CA GLY A 153 -1.83 8.66 11.72
C GLY A 153 -2.32 9.48 12.89
N VAL A 154 -3.19 8.86 13.66
CA VAL A 154 -3.73 9.41 14.90
C VAL A 154 -3.62 8.33 15.97
N ARG A 155 -3.12 8.71 17.15
CA ARG A 155 -3.12 7.88 18.35
C ARG A 155 -3.94 8.52 19.45
N ILE A 156 -4.61 7.67 20.21
CA ILE A 156 -5.23 7.99 21.48
C ILE A 156 -4.33 7.38 22.56
N ASN A 157 -3.85 8.25 23.42
CA ASN A 157 -2.92 7.92 24.50
C ASN A 157 -3.64 8.07 25.82
N HIS A 158 -3.47 7.10 26.72
CA HIS A 158 -3.93 7.15 28.08
C HIS A 158 -2.75 7.19 29.02
N ARG A 159 -2.60 8.30 29.75
CA ARG A 159 -1.54 8.45 30.74
C ARG A 159 -1.95 7.76 32.04
N LEU A 160 -1.23 6.70 32.40
CA LEU A 160 -1.48 5.90 33.60
C LEU A 160 -0.84 6.53 34.85
N GLN A 161 0.38 7.05 34.70
CA GLN A 161 1.19 7.66 35.76
C GLN A 161 2.03 8.80 35.18
N GLU A 162 2.89 9.46 35.97
CA GLU A 162 3.67 10.62 35.50
C GLU A 162 4.62 10.25 34.36
N SER A 163 5.16 9.03 34.44
CA SER A 163 6.11 8.46 33.50
C SER A 163 5.44 7.61 32.42
N TRP A 164 4.41 6.82 32.74
CA TRP A 164 3.86 5.82 31.82
C TRP A 164 2.61 6.26 31.06
N THR A 165 2.63 6.02 29.75
CA THR A 165 1.53 6.26 28.81
C THR A 165 1.30 5.01 27.97
N LEU A 166 0.04 4.61 27.80
CA LEU A 166 -0.35 3.55 26.87
C LEU A 166 -1.09 4.16 25.69
N GLY A 167 -0.70 3.83 24.47
CA GLY A 167 -1.25 4.42 23.26
C GLY A 167 -1.72 3.38 22.27
N THR A 168 -2.81 3.67 21.57
CA THR A 168 -3.20 2.93 20.35
C THR A 168 -3.79 3.88 19.32
N GLY A 169 -3.93 3.43 18.08
CA GLY A 169 -4.40 4.31 17.02
C GLY A 169 -4.52 3.65 15.66
N ILE A 170 -4.46 4.49 14.63
CA ILE A 170 -4.39 4.06 13.25
C ILE A 170 -3.38 4.92 12.50
N GLU A 171 -2.55 4.25 11.71
CA GLU A 171 -1.52 4.83 10.88
C GLU A 171 -1.70 4.32 9.45
N TRP A 172 -1.73 5.23 8.48
CA TRP A 172 -1.54 4.94 7.07
C TRP A 172 -0.06 5.05 6.74
N ILE A 173 0.46 4.07 6.02
CA ILE A 173 1.88 3.95 5.67
C ILE A 173 1.99 3.82 4.15
N ARG A 174 2.83 4.63 3.55
CA ARG A 174 3.28 4.50 2.16
C ARG A 174 4.73 4.02 2.14
N ARG A 175 4.95 2.93 1.41
CA ARG A 175 6.28 2.38 1.09
C ARG A 175 6.56 2.55 -0.39
N ASN A 176 7.81 2.83 -0.70
CA ASN A 176 8.31 3.01 -2.04
C ASN A 176 9.50 2.08 -2.22
N TYR A 177 9.61 1.41 -3.38
CA TYR A 177 10.74 0.54 -3.70
C TYR A 177 11.26 0.86 -5.10
N GLN A 178 12.57 0.85 -5.27
CA GLN A 178 13.23 0.68 -6.56
C GLN A 178 13.54 -0.81 -6.71
N ILE A 179 13.30 -1.35 -7.91
CA ILE A 179 13.53 -2.77 -8.17
C ILE A 179 14.48 -2.89 -9.36
N GLU A 180 15.60 -3.58 -9.16
CA GLU A 180 16.52 -3.96 -10.21
C GLU A 180 16.28 -5.43 -10.57
N ILE A 181 16.18 -5.71 -11.87
CA ILE A 181 15.89 -7.03 -12.43
C ILE A 181 16.99 -7.34 -13.43
N ALA A 182 17.87 -8.26 -13.04
CA ALA A 182 18.93 -8.77 -13.90
C ALA A 182 18.57 -10.19 -14.36
N TYR A 183 18.63 -10.45 -15.67
CA TYR A 183 18.43 -11.79 -16.21
C TYR A 183 19.64 -12.23 -17.00
N TRP A 184 20.10 -13.43 -16.71
CA TRP A 184 21.24 -14.04 -17.39
C TRP A 184 20.93 -15.48 -17.81
N ASN A 185 21.24 -15.78 -19.08
CA ASN A 185 21.10 -17.11 -19.68
C ASN A 185 22.13 -17.31 -20.80
N ASP A 186 23.16 -18.12 -20.51
CA ASP A 186 24.21 -18.46 -21.47
C ASP A 186 23.71 -19.18 -22.73
N THR A 187 22.66 -20.01 -22.61
CA THR A 187 22.16 -20.81 -23.75
C THR A 187 21.50 -19.91 -24.79
N LEU A 188 20.85 -18.84 -24.32
CA LEU A 188 20.21 -17.84 -25.18
C LEU A 188 21.10 -16.61 -25.44
N GLY A 189 22.28 -16.53 -24.81
CA GLY A 189 23.17 -15.37 -24.88
C GLY A 189 22.59 -14.10 -24.26
N ILE A 190 21.64 -14.24 -23.34
CA ILE A 190 20.92 -13.10 -22.74
C ILE A 190 21.64 -12.67 -21.47
N ASN A 191 21.90 -11.36 -21.35
CA ASN A 191 22.42 -10.71 -20.15
C ASN A 191 21.88 -9.29 -20.09
N THR A 192 20.81 -9.09 -19.32
CA THR A 192 20.11 -7.81 -19.23
C THR A 192 20.06 -7.32 -17.79
N LEU A 193 20.09 -6.01 -17.61
CA LEU A 193 19.82 -5.33 -16.35
C LEU A 193 18.78 -4.24 -16.61
N ASP A 194 17.62 -4.37 -15.98
CA ASP A 194 16.52 -3.42 -16.06
C ASP A 194 16.19 -2.86 -14.68
N THR A 195 15.66 -1.64 -14.64
CA THR A 195 15.28 -0.98 -13.39
C THR A 195 13.85 -0.48 -13.47
N ILE A 196 13.05 -0.86 -12.47
CA ILE A 196 11.77 -0.23 -12.17
C ILE A 196 12.07 0.85 -11.12
N PRO A 197 11.97 2.15 -11.47
CA PRO A 197 12.39 3.22 -10.57
C PRO A 197 11.49 3.36 -9.35
N LEU A 198 10.23 2.88 -9.43
CA LEU A 198 9.27 3.07 -8.37
C LEU A 198 8.09 2.08 -8.39
N LEU A 199 8.00 1.24 -7.37
CA LEU A 199 6.77 0.58 -6.93
C LEU A 199 6.28 1.28 -5.66
N ARG A 200 4.97 1.59 -5.59
CA ARG A 200 4.34 2.18 -4.40
C ARG A 200 3.35 1.20 -3.78
N ALA A 201 3.49 0.95 -2.48
CA ALA A 201 2.58 0.15 -1.69
C ALA A 201 1.99 0.97 -0.54
N ALA A 202 0.72 0.72 -0.21
CA ALA A 202 0.03 1.34 0.91
C ALA A 202 -0.39 0.28 1.91
N CYS A 203 -0.23 0.56 3.20
CA CYS A 203 -0.78 -0.27 4.27
C CYS A 203 -1.37 0.58 5.39
N TYR A 204 -2.10 -0.09 6.27
CA TYR A 204 -2.55 0.47 7.53
C TYR A 204 -1.89 -0.28 8.69
N ARG A 205 -1.69 0.40 9.79
CA ARG A 205 -1.16 -0.15 11.03
C ARG A 205 -1.99 0.31 12.21
N ILE A 206 -2.33 -0.61 13.10
CA ILE A 206 -2.87 -0.32 14.43
C ILE A 206 -1.72 -0.51 15.42
N PRO A 207 -1.04 0.56 15.87
CA PRO A 207 0.00 0.46 16.88
C PRO A 207 -0.61 0.25 18.27
N ILE A 208 0.10 -0.49 19.12
CA ILE A 208 -0.15 -0.63 20.55
C ILE A 208 1.19 -0.36 21.23
N MET A 209 1.32 0.81 21.85
CA MET A 209 2.57 1.34 22.39
C MET A 209 2.47 1.55 23.88
N ALA A 210 3.56 1.23 24.59
CA ALA A 210 3.81 1.68 25.94
C ALA A 210 4.99 2.66 25.91
N GLU A 211 4.76 3.86 26.40
CA GLU A 211 5.71 4.96 26.39
C GLU A 211 6.05 5.34 27.84
N THR A 212 7.34 5.54 28.11
CA THR A 212 7.86 6.11 29.36
C THR A 212 8.54 7.43 29.06
N ARG A 213 8.50 8.37 30.01
CA ARG A 213 9.19 9.65 29.87
C ARG A 213 9.86 10.13 31.14
N VAL A 214 10.92 10.91 30.98
CA VAL A 214 11.70 11.53 32.06
C VAL A 214 11.81 13.02 31.80
N GLU A 215 11.51 13.85 32.80
CA GLU A 215 11.65 15.30 32.71
C GLU A 215 13.13 15.71 32.73
N ILE A 216 13.52 16.56 31.79
CA ILE A 216 14.90 17.11 31.68
C ILE A 216 14.93 18.57 32.15
N GLY A 217 13.75 19.19 32.32
CA GLY A 217 13.57 20.56 32.79
C GLY A 217 12.79 21.43 31.81
N ASN A 218 12.30 22.57 32.29
CA ASN A 218 11.48 23.52 31.54
C ASN A 218 10.25 22.88 30.88
N GLY A 219 9.73 21.77 31.42
CA GLY A 219 8.61 21.01 30.84
C GLY A 219 8.96 20.28 29.54
N PHE A 220 10.24 20.00 29.28
CA PHE A 220 10.69 19.07 28.24
C PHE A 220 10.96 17.70 28.84
N PHE A 221 10.65 16.67 28.07
CA PHE A 221 10.81 15.28 28.45
C PHE A 221 11.62 14.52 27.39
N VAL A 222 12.44 13.56 27.80
CA VAL A 222 12.85 12.47 26.91
C VAL A 222 11.79 11.40 27.04
N THR A 223 11.24 10.96 25.91
CA THR A 223 10.25 9.90 25.82
C THR A 223 10.85 8.72 25.07
N ALA A 224 10.67 7.51 25.60
CA ALA A 224 11.03 6.25 24.96
C ALA A 224 9.82 5.32 24.98
N GLY A 225 9.55 4.64 23.88
CA GLY A 225 8.39 3.77 23.73
C GLY A 225 8.73 2.46 23.05
N GLY A 226 8.02 1.42 23.44
CA GLY A 226 8.10 0.08 22.86
C GLY A 226 6.70 -0.50 22.71
N GLY A 227 6.52 -1.32 21.68
CA GLY A 227 5.20 -1.88 21.41
C GLY A 227 5.17 -2.84 20.25
N ILE A 228 3.93 -3.17 19.86
CA ILE A 228 3.63 -4.01 18.72
C ILE A 228 2.62 -3.31 17.82
N GLY A 229 2.60 -3.64 16.55
CA GLY A 229 1.55 -3.22 15.63
C GLY A 229 0.81 -4.41 15.04
N LEU A 230 -0.39 -4.14 14.54
CA LEU A 230 -1.05 -4.99 13.56
C LEU A 230 -1.06 -4.25 12.21
N GLU A 231 -0.28 -4.75 11.27
CA GLU A 231 -0.20 -4.21 9.91
C GLU A 231 -1.06 -5.02 8.95
N PHE A 232 -1.82 -4.33 8.10
CA PHE A 232 -2.55 -4.96 7.01
C PHE A 232 -2.53 -4.06 5.79
N SER A 233 -2.36 -4.67 4.61
CA SER A 233 -2.44 -3.94 3.34
C SER A 233 -3.81 -4.21 2.71
N PRO A 234 -4.52 -3.22 2.16
CA PRO A 234 -5.84 -3.45 1.57
C PRO A 234 -5.75 -4.16 0.22
N SER A 235 -4.71 -3.87 -0.55
CA SER A 235 -4.45 -4.43 -1.88
C SER A 235 -2.97 -4.75 -2.03
N ASP A 236 -2.68 -5.60 -3.00
CA ASP A 236 -1.32 -5.86 -3.44
C ASP A 236 -0.87 -4.72 -4.38
N ALA A 237 0.44 -4.56 -4.58
CA ALA A 237 1.02 -3.56 -5.44
C ALA A 237 1.66 -4.21 -6.67
N PHE A 238 1.53 -3.58 -7.82
CA PHE A 238 2.05 -4.07 -9.10
C PHE A 238 2.57 -2.91 -9.93
N VAL A 239 3.67 -3.13 -10.63
CA VAL A 239 4.18 -2.25 -11.67
C VAL A 239 4.92 -3.08 -12.72
N ASN A 240 4.86 -2.62 -13.96
CA ASN A 240 5.60 -3.18 -15.07
C ASN A 240 6.45 -2.11 -15.76
N GLY A 241 7.49 -2.56 -16.45
CA GLY A 241 8.31 -1.78 -17.35
C GLY A 241 8.58 -2.56 -18.64
N TYR A 242 9.15 -1.88 -19.61
CA TYR A 242 9.52 -2.47 -20.88
C TYR A 242 10.80 -1.82 -21.40
N THR A 243 11.62 -2.60 -22.10
CA THR A 243 12.78 -2.11 -22.84
C THR A 243 12.60 -2.52 -24.30
N ASN A 244 12.56 -1.52 -25.19
CA ASN A 244 12.49 -1.71 -26.63
C ASN A 244 13.89 -1.62 -27.22
N GLU A 245 14.38 -2.74 -27.73
CA GLU A 245 15.66 -2.80 -28.43
C GLU A 245 15.45 -2.72 -29.95
N PRO A 246 16.38 -2.11 -30.71
CA PRO A 246 16.34 -2.11 -32.16
C PRO A 246 16.45 -3.53 -32.75
N LEU A 247 15.89 -3.75 -33.93
CA LEU A 247 16.01 -5.03 -34.63
C LEU A 247 17.50 -5.36 -34.87
N GLY A 248 17.96 -6.52 -34.36
CA GLY A 248 19.35 -6.97 -34.49
C GLY A 248 20.28 -6.55 -33.35
N SER A 249 19.75 -5.99 -32.26
CA SER A 249 20.47 -5.84 -31.00
C SER A 249 20.91 -7.19 -30.43
N GLU A 250 22.00 -7.19 -29.65
CA GLU A 250 22.49 -8.39 -28.96
C GLU A 250 21.50 -8.88 -27.90
N GLN A 251 20.76 -7.96 -27.26
CA GLN A 251 19.76 -8.26 -26.25
C GLN A 251 18.35 -8.09 -26.83
N PRO A 252 17.37 -8.94 -26.43
CA PRO A 252 16.02 -8.83 -26.93
C PRO A 252 15.25 -7.66 -26.28
N SER A 253 14.24 -7.16 -26.98
CA SER A 253 13.16 -6.40 -26.35
C SER A 253 12.46 -7.26 -25.30
N ARG A 254 12.07 -6.65 -24.19
CA ARG A 254 11.57 -7.37 -23.02
C ARG A 254 10.59 -6.55 -22.21
N ASP A 255 9.64 -7.24 -21.60
CA ASP A 255 8.77 -6.75 -20.55
C ASP A 255 9.25 -7.29 -19.20
N TYR A 256 9.12 -6.48 -18.17
CA TYR A 256 9.48 -6.89 -16.82
C TYR A 256 8.47 -6.36 -15.80
N GLU A 257 8.18 -7.18 -14.81
CA GLU A 257 7.08 -6.98 -13.87
C GLU A 257 7.58 -7.17 -12.44
N ALA A 258 7.01 -6.40 -11.52
CA ALA A 258 7.23 -6.56 -10.09
C ALA A 258 5.91 -6.47 -9.34
N TYR A 259 5.69 -7.45 -8.47
CA TYR A 259 4.53 -7.59 -7.62
C TYR A 259 4.97 -7.62 -6.16
N LEU A 260 4.24 -6.92 -5.30
CA LEU A 260 4.36 -6.99 -3.85
C LEU A 260 2.99 -7.35 -3.29
N GLY A 261 2.88 -8.56 -2.76
CA GLY A 261 1.65 -9.09 -2.19
C GLY A 261 1.80 -9.43 -0.72
N ARG A 262 0.67 -9.66 -0.07
CA ARG A 262 0.61 -10.02 1.35
C ARG A 262 0.84 -11.52 1.54
N THR A 263 1.76 -11.91 2.41
CA THR A 263 1.92 -13.34 2.79
C THR A 263 0.73 -13.81 3.64
N ARG A 264 0.17 -12.91 4.47
CA ARG A 264 -0.95 -13.19 5.38
C ARG A 264 -1.86 -11.96 5.45
N TRP A 265 -3.07 -12.15 6.01
CA TRP A 265 -4.05 -11.06 6.17
C TRP A 265 -3.53 -9.89 7.03
N GLY A 266 -2.58 -10.15 7.92
CA GLY A 266 -1.84 -9.12 8.65
C GLY A 266 -0.47 -9.60 9.14
N SER A 267 0.40 -8.65 9.46
CA SER A 267 1.73 -8.86 10.04
C SER A 267 1.85 -8.16 11.40
N LEU A 268 2.75 -8.66 12.24
CA LEU A 268 2.96 -8.15 13.59
C LEU A 268 4.35 -7.51 13.71
N PRO A 269 4.49 -6.20 13.44
CA PRO A 269 5.72 -5.48 13.72
C PRO A 269 5.97 -5.28 15.21
N ILE A 270 7.22 -5.49 15.63
CA ILE A 270 7.76 -4.92 16.86
C ILE A 270 8.13 -3.47 16.57
N MET A 271 7.85 -2.58 17.50
CA MET A 271 8.01 -1.13 17.35
C MET A 271 8.80 -0.55 18.51
N ALA A 272 9.65 0.42 18.19
CA ALA A 272 10.40 1.22 19.17
C ALA A 272 10.43 2.68 18.72
N GLU A 273 10.44 3.59 19.68
CA GLU A 273 10.48 5.03 19.44
C GLU A 273 11.22 5.75 20.56
N VAL A 274 11.97 6.80 20.22
CA VAL A 274 12.68 7.62 21.20
C VAL A 274 12.79 9.05 20.70
N GLY A 275 12.56 10.02 21.59
CA GLY A 275 12.53 11.41 21.19
C GLY A 275 12.39 12.38 22.35
N ILE A 276 12.24 13.65 21.99
CA ILE A 276 12.02 14.75 22.93
C ILE A 276 10.57 15.22 22.79
N GLU A 277 9.92 15.40 23.93
CA GLU A 277 8.54 15.80 24.05
C GLU A 277 8.40 17.12 24.80
N LYS A 278 7.50 17.97 24.32
CA LYS A 278 6.95 19.11 25.05
C LYS A 278 5.50 18.81 25.39
N ALA A 279 5.19 18.70 26.68
CA ALA A 279 3.86 18.32 27.13
C ALA A 279 2.79 19.34 26.70
N PRO A 280 1.59 18.86 26.27
CA PRO A 280 0.48 19.74 25.92
C PRO A 280 -0.12 20.43 27.15
N LYS A 281 -0.71 21.60 26.93
CA LYS A 281 -1.52 22.34 27.90
C LYS A 281 -2.93 22.53 27.32
N VAL A 282 -3.93 22.82 28.17
CA VAL A 282 -5.34 22.96 27.77
C VAL A 282 -5.49 23.88 26.54
N ASP A 283 -4.75 24.99 26.49
CA ASP A 283 -4.85 25.97 25.39
C ASP A 283 -3.66 25.96 24.42
N LYS A 284 -2.70 25.03 24.58
CA LYS A 284 -1.48 25.01 23.76
C LYS A 284 -1.08 23.57 23.40
N PRO A 285 -0.99 23.23 22.09
CA PRO A 285 -0.56 21.91 21.69
C PRO A 285 0.87 21.64 22.13
N GLY A 286 1.12 20.40 22.53
CA GLY A 286 2.46 19.87 22.74
C GLY A 286 3.03 19.33 21.44
N TYR A 287 4.29 18.92 21.47
CA TYR A 287 4.92 18.26 20.33
C TYR A 287 5.90 17.19 20.78
N TYR A 288 6.09 16.19 19.94
CA TYR A 288 7.13 15.18 20.07
C TYR A 288 7.94 15.17 18.78
N LEU A 289 9.27 15.17 18.90
CA LEU A 289 10.18 14.95 17.79
C LEU A 289 11.14 13.82 18.16
N GLY A 290 11.20 12.79 17.32
CA GLY A 290 12.01 11.62 17.62
C GLY A 290 12.32 10.78 16.41
N VAL A 291 12.91 9.63 16.69
CA VAL A 291 13.16 8.57 15.72
C VAL A 291 12.33 7.35 16.10
N PHE A 292 11.98 6.56 15.09
CA PHE A 292 11.24 5.32 15.28
C PHE A 292 11.90 4.19 14.49
N PHE A 293 11.63 2.99 14.94
CA PHE A 293 12.00 1.74 14.31
C PHE A 293 10.82 0.77 14.39
N SER A 294 10.61 -0.01 13.34
CA SER A 294 9.67 -1.13 13.36
C SER A 294 10.09 -2.24 12.44
N ARG A 295 9.90 -3.50 12.85
CA ARG A 295 10.18 -4.67 12.02
C ARG A 295 9.14 -5.76 12.26
N SER A 296 8.57 -6.32 11.18
CA SER A 296 7.67 -7.48 11.25
C SER A 296 8.37 -8.70 11.85
N VAL A 297 7.63 -9.42 12.69
CA VAL A 297 8.02 -10.77 13.09
C VAL A 297 7.82 -11.70 11.89
N GLY A 298 8.93 -12.14 11.29
CA GLY A 298 8.94 -12.92 10.05
C GLY A 298 8.62 -12.08 8.82
N SER A 299 8.34 -12.77 7.71
CA SER A 299 7.98 -12.14 6.44
C SER A 299 6.58 -11.54 6.48
N ALA A 300 6.45 -10.31 6.01
CA ALA A 300 5.16 -9.62 5.89
C ALA A 300 4.61 -9.68 4.46
N TYR A 301 5.51 -9.71 3.49
CA TYR A 301 5.19 -9.61 2.08
C TYR A 301 5.84 -10.75 1.31
N TRP A 302 5.15 -11.24 0.28
CA TRP A 302 5.78 -11.97 -0.80
C TRP A 302 6.01 -11.00 -1.95
N VAL A 303 7.14 -11.14 -2.62
CA VAL A 303 7.48 -10.37 -3.81
C VAL A 303 7.72 -11.31 -4.96
N ASP A 304 7.35 -10.86 -6.14
CA ASP A 304 7.43 -11.66 -7.35
C ASP A 304 7.86 -10.78 -8.52
N ASN A 305 8.83 -11.29 -9.26
CA ASN A 305 9.44 -10.60 -10.38
C ASN A 305 9.37 -11.49 -11.62
N VAL A 306 8.91 -10.92 -12.73
CA VAL A 306 8.84 -11.59 -14.01
C VAL A 306 9.69 -10.83 -15.02
N TRP A 307 10.40 -11.58 -15.85
CA TRP A 307 11.09 -11.08 -17.03
C TRP A 307 10.61 -11.90 -18.23
N ASP A 308 10.21 -11.22 -19.30
CA ASP A 308 9.61 -11.82 -20.50
C ASP A 308 10.22 -11.18 -21.76
N GLY A 309 11.06 -11.92 -22.48
CA GLY A 309 11.80 -11.41 -23.63
C GLY A 309 12.58 -12.50 -24.36
N GLY A 310 12.86 -12.29 -25.65
CA GLY A 310 13.72 -13.21 -26.42
C GLY A 310 13.23 -14.67 -26.49
N GLY A 311 11.92 -14.90 -26.32
CA GLY A 311 11.32 -16.25 -26.28
C GLY A 311 11.43 -16.97 -24.94
N ALA A 312 11.94 -16.31 -23.90
CA ALA A 312 11.99 -16.83 -22.54
C ALA A 312 11.12 -15.98 -21.60
N ARG A 313 10.39 -16.66 -20.71
CA ARG A 313 9.68 -16.04 -19.59
C ARG A 313 10.14 -16.69 -18.30
N VAL A 314 10.78 -15.92 -17.45
CA VAL A 314 11.28 -16.38 -16.14
C VAL A 314 10.60 -15.62 -15.02
N ARG A 315 10.48 -16.30 -13.88
CA ARG A 315 9.82 -15.79 -12.69
C ARG A 315 10.68 -16.12 -11.48
N GLY A 316 10.84 -15.15 -10.60
CA GLY A 316 11.51 -15.33 -9.31
C GLY A 316 10.62 -14.81 -8.20
N THR A 317 10.52 -15.57 -7.10
CA THR A 317 9.68 -15.20 -5.96
C THR A 317 10.45 -15.32 -4.65
N THR A 318 10.24 -14.38 -3.74
CA THR A 318 10.75 -14.50 -2.36
C THR A 318 9.79 -13.86 -1.37
N GLU A 319 10.10 -13.95 -0.08
CA GLU A 319 9.39 -13.24 0.97
C GLU A 319 10.31 -12.22 1.64
N ILE A 320 9.76 -11.05 1.99
CA ILE A 320 10.49 -9.97 2.64
C ILE A 320 9.78 -9.50 3.91
N ALA A 321 10.58 -9.03 4.88
CA ALA A 321 10.08 -8.45 6.11
C ALA A 321 9.63 -6.99 5.90
N SER A 322 8.63 -6.56 6.66
CA SER A 322 8.26 -5.14 6.76
C SER A 322 9.19 -4.47 7.76
N THR A 323 10.21 -3.76 7.29
CA THR A 323 11.09 -2.95 8.16
C THR A 323 10.96 -1.47 7.81
N LEU A 324 10.79 -0.63 8.82
CA LEU A 324 10.76 0.83 8.68
C LEU A 324 11.57 1.46 9.80
N ALA A 325 12.31 2.51 9.45
CA ALA A 325 12.94 3.40 10.40
C ALA A 325 12.84 4.83 9.87
N GLY A 326 13.00 5.82 10.73
CA GLY A 326 12.80 7.19 10.31
C GLY A 326 12.67 8.20 11.42
N VAL A 327 12.23 9.39 11.02
CA VAL A 327 11.93 10.51 11.91
C VAL A 327 10.41 10.62 12.08
N GLU A 328 9.99 10.91 13.30
CA GLU A 328 8.61 11.11 13.67
C GLU A 328 8.40 12.48 14.31
N LEU A 329 7.33 13.14 13.88
CA LEU A 329 6.77 14.32 14.53
C LEU A 329 5.35 14.00 15.01
N ARG A 330 5.02 14.35 16.25
CA ARG A 330 3.65 14.34 16.74
C ARG A 330 3.22 15.69 17.24
N LEU A 331 1.97 16.04 16.98
CA LEU A 331 1.26 17.11 17.68
C LEU A 331 0.43 16.45 18.77
N LEU A 332 0.63 16.90 20.01
CA LEU A 332 -0.05 16.37 21.19
C LEU A 332 -1.16 17.33 21.61
N LEU A 333 -2.37 16.80 21.80
CA LEU A 333 -3.58 17.55 22.12
C LEU A 333 -4.20 16.96 23.40
N LYS A 334 -4.64 17.83 24.29
CA LYS A 334 -5.24 17.46 25.58
C LYS A 334 -6.73 17.75 25.59
#